data_AF-A0A520DW04-F1
#
_entry.id   AF-A0A520DW04-F1
#
_cell.length_a   1.000
_cell.length_b   1.000
_cell.length_c   1.000
_cell.angle_alpha   90.00
_cell.angle_beta   90.00
_cell.angle_gamma   90.00
#
_symmetry.space_group_name_H-M   'P 1'
#
loop_
_entity.id
_entity.type
_entity.pdbx_description
1 polymer ?
#
loop_
_entity_poly.entity_id
_entity_poly.type
_entity_poly.pdbx_seq_one_letter_code
_entity_poly.pdbx_strand_id
1 'polypeptide(L)'
;MKIAIYGREFNDSVLPFVQQVFNALSLYKIEIVVYSKFHNFIKDKVTLPTNTTTFSGHKDLLAKGDVLLSLGGDGTLLDTLSLVRDSQIPVIGINFGRLGFLASINKNEIDTAIDALVKGEYSLDKRGILSLESKSNLFD
;
A
#
# COMPACT_ATOMS: atom_id res chain seq x y z
N MET A 1 9.58 0.90 12.40
CA MET A 1 8.34 0.65 11.64
C MET A 1 8.70 0.39 10.20
N LYS A 2 8.09 -0.64 9.61
CA LYS A 2 8.29 -1.06 8.24
C LYS A 2 6.99 -0.94 7.46
N ILE A 3 6.97 -0.07 6.45
CA ILE A 3 5.77 0.21 5.65
C ILE A 3 5.90 -0.50 4.31
N ALA A 4 5.00 -1.43 4.07
CA ALA A 4 4.84 -2.08 2.78
C ALA A 4 4.03 -1.18 1.85
N ILE A 5 4.45 -1.00 0.60
CA ILE A 5 3.75 -0.17 -0.38
C ILE A 5 3.32 -1.03 -1.56
N TYR A 6 2.02 -0.98 -1.85
CA TYR A 6 1.40 -1.64 -3.00
C TYR A 6 0.77 -0.61 -3.92
N GLY A 7 0.92 -0.80 -5.23
CA GLY A 7 0.28 0.00 -6.25
C GLY A 7 0.14 -0.79 -7.55
N ARG A 8 -0.80 -0.38 -8.39
CA ARG A 8 -0.89 -0.84 -9.78
C ARG A 8 -0.13 0.12 -10.69
N GLU A 9 0.12 -0.30 -11.93
CA GLU A 9 0.51 0.63 -12.98
C GLU A 9 -0.62 1.64 -13.23
N PHE A 10 -0.24 2.90 -13.44
CA PHE A 10 -1.17 4.00 -13.63
C PHE A 10 -0.65 4.96 -14.71
N ASN A 11 -1.46 5.94 -15.09
CA ASN A 11 -1.01 6.99 -15.99
C ASN A 11 -0.03 7.95 -15.29
N ASP A 12 0.88 8.54 -16.06
CA ASP A 12 1.98 9.35 -15.53
C ASP A 12 1.51 10.62 -14.78
N SER A 13 0.24 11.06 -14.94
CA SER A 13 -0.29 12.21 -14.19
C SER A 13 -0.39 11.97 -12.68
N VAL A 14 -0.27 10.71 -12.24
CA VAL A 14 -0.30 10.31 -10.84
C VAL A 14 1.09 10.34 -10.19
N LEU A 15 2.17 10.32 -10.98
CA LEU A 15 3.55 10.28 -10.49
C LEU A 15 3.90 11.35 -9.45
N PRO A 16 3.45 12.62 -9.58
CA PRO A 16 3.74 13.64 -8.58
C PRO A 16 3.24 13.28 -7.18
N PHE A 17 2.06 12.64 -7.08
CA PHE A 17 1.49 12.21 -5.81
C PHE A 17 2.22 10.99 -5.23
N VAL A 18 2.70 10.09 -6.10
CA VAL A 18 3.56 8.99 -5.66
C VAL A 18 4.89 9.52 -5.14
N GLN A 19 5.50 10.50 -5.82
CA GLN A 19 6.69 11.16 -5.31
C GLN A 19 6.42 11.84 -3.95
N GLN A 20 5.27 12.48 -3.78
CA GLN A 20 4.88 13.09 -2.50
C GLN A 20 4.80 12.05 -1.37
N VAL A 21 4.24 10.87 -1.62
CA VAL A 21 4.23 9.76 -0.64
C VAL A 21 5.66 9.41 -0.21
N PHE A 22 6.57 9.17 -1.16
CA PHE A 22 7.95 8.81 -0.81
C PHE A 22 8.70 9.96 -0.12
N ASN A 23 8.45 11.21 -0.51
CA ASN A 23 9.05 12.38 0.15
C ASN A 23 8.60 12.48 1.61
N ALA A 24 7.30 12.37 1.87
CA ALA A 24 6.75 12.43 3.22
C ALA A 24 7.26 11.27 4.09
N LEU A 25 7.32 10.05 3.54
CA LEU A 25 7.89 8.90 4.23
C LEU A 25 9.38 9.08 4.57
N SER A 26 10.14 9.74 3.68
CA SER A 26 11.59 9.97 3.86
C SER A 26 11.93 10.92 5.00
N LEU A 27 10.97 11.70 5.50
CA LEU A 27 11.15 12.57 6.67
C LEU A 27 11.29 11.76 7.97
N TYR A 28 10.91 10.48 7.94
CA TYR A 28 10.91 9.60 9.09
C TYR A 28 11.92 8.47 8.93
N LYS A 29 12.42 7.96 10.05
CA LYS A 29 13.30 6.78 10.08
C LYS A 29 12.48 5.50 9.97
N ILE A 30 11.99 5.22 8.77
CA ILE A 30 11.17 4.04 8.47
C ILE A 30 11.81 3.17 7.38
N GLU A 31 11.55 1.87 7.45
CA GLU A 31 11.94 0.93 6.41
C GLU A 31 10.81 0.84 5.39
N ILE A 32 11.14 1.01 4.11
CA ILE A 32 10.16 0.99 3.02
C ILE A 32 10.35 -0.28 2.20
N VAL A 33 9.24 -0.99 1.97
CA VAL A 33 9.25 -2.24 1.20
C VAL A 33 8.19 -2.16 0.11
N VAL A 34 8.60 -2.10 -1.14
CA VAL A 34 7.69 -1.87 -2.28
C VAL A 34 7.37 -3.18 -3.00
N TYR A 35 6.12 -3.36 -3.40
CA TYR A 35 5.74 -4.53 -4.20
C TYR A 35 6.56 -4.57 -5.49
N SER A 36 7.20 -5.71 -5.78
CA SER A 36 8.26 -5.82 -6.79
C SER A 36 7.83 -5.33 -8.19
N LYS A 37 6.61 -5.66 -8.62
CA LYS A 37 6.06 -5.19 -9.89
C LYS A 37 5.87 -3.66 -9.89
N PHE A 38 5.37 -3.11 -8.79
CA PHE A 38 5.16 -1.67 -8.66
C PHE A 38 6.49 -0.92 -8.58
N HIS A 39 7.46 -1.44 -7.84
CA HIS A 39 8.82 -0.91 -7.80
C HIS A 39 9.43 -0.81 -9.20
N ASN A 40 9.32 -1.87 -10.01
CA ASN A 40 9.83 -1.89 -11.37
C ASN A 40 9.16 -0.84 -12.27
N PHE A 41 7.89 -0.54 -12.04
CA PHE A 41 7.15 0.47 -12.78
C PHE A 41 7.58 1.91 -12.43
N ILE A 42 7.92 2.18 -11.17
CA ILE A 42 8.20 3.55 -10.69
C ILE A 42 9.68 3.91 -10.55
N LYS A 43 10.59 2.92 -10.46
CA LYS A 43 12.01 3.15 -10.11
C LYS A 43 12.75 4.18 -10.97
N ASP A 44 12.36 4.32 -12.24
CA ASP A 44 12.97 5.25 -13.20
C ASP A 44 12.15 6.54 -13.36
N LYS A 45 11.02 6.65 -12.64
CA LYS A 45 10.04 7.75 -12.75
C LYS A 45 9.94 8.59 -11.48
N VAL A 46 10.33 8.05 -10.33
CA VAL A 46 10.32 8.73 -9.02
C VAL A 46 11.66 8.50 -8.31
N THR A 47 12.03 9.43 -7.45
CA THR A 47 13.15 9.26 -6.53
C THR A 47 12.71 8.42 -5.33
N LEU A 48 13.26 7.21 -5.23
CA LEU A 48 13.03 6.30 -4.11
C LEU A 48 14.12 6.46 -3.04
N PRO A 49 13.80 6.27 -1.75
CA PRO A 49 14.80 6.20 -0.69
C PRO A 49 15.79 5.07 -0.91
N THR A 50 17.06 5.29 -0.58
CA THR A 50 18.16 4.33 -0.85
C THR A 50 18.01 3.00 -0.12
N ASN A 51 17.27 2.97 0.99
CA ASN A 51 16.95 1.78 1.77
C ASN A 51 15.66 1.06 1.31
N THR A 52 15.11 1.42 0.15
CA THR A 52 13.91 0.77 -0.40
C THR A 52 14.22 -0.68 -0.76
N THR A 53 13.48 -1.60 -0.17
CA THR A 53 13.54 -3.03 -0.51
C THR A 53 12.25 -3.48 -1.19
N THR A 54 12.15 -4.75 -1.59
CA THR A 54 10.97 -5.27 -2.28
C THR A 54 10.38 -6.53 -1.65
N PHE A 55 9.11 -6.77 -1.97
CA PHE A 55 8.36 -7.99 -1.65
C PHE A 55 7.51 -8.43 -2.85
N SER A 56 7.23 -9.73 -2.99
CA SER A 56 6.49 -10.25 -4.16
C SER A 56 5.22 -11.02 -3.83
N GLY A 57 4.91 -11.23 -2.54
CA GLY A 57 3.70 -11.94 -2.13
C GLY A 57 3.49 -11.96 -0.62
N HIS A 58 2.46 -12.69 -0.19
CA HIS A 58 2.03 -12.79 1.20
C HIS A 58 3.17 -13.20 2.17
N LYS A 59 3.92 -14.27 1.85
CA LYS A 59 5.01 -14.74 2.72
C LYS A 59 6.10 -13.68 2.92
N ASP A 60 6.47 -12.97 1.86
CA ASP A 60 7.46 -11.89 1.93
C ASP A 60 6.93 -10.71 2.75
N LEU A 61 5.66 -10.36 2.55
CA LEU A 61 4.99 -9.28 3.26
C LEU A 61 4.95 -9.55 4.78
N LEU A 62 4.62 -10.76 5.21
CA LEU A 62 4.60 -11.14 6.63
C LEU A 62 5.92 -10.89 7.35
N ALA A 63 7.05 -11.11 6.67
CA ALA A 63 8.37 -10.89 7.25
C ALA A 63 8.82 -9.41 7.18
N LYS A 64 8.09 -8.56 6.44
CA LYS A 64 8.57 -7.27 5.96
C LYS A 64 7.54 -6.14 6.02
N GLY A 65 6.42 -6.25 6.72
CA GLY A 65 5.43 -5.17 6.75
C GLY A 65 4.67 -5.12 8.06
N ASP A 66 4.76 -3.99 8.76
CA ASP A 66 3.94 -3.69 9.93
C ASP A 66 2.57 -3.12 9.49
N VAL A 67 2.56 -2.36 8.38
CA VAL A 67 1.39 -1.74 7.76
C VAL A 67 1.55 -1.80 6.23
N LEU A 68 0.44 -1.97 5.51
CA LEU A 68 0.40 -1.89 4.05
C LEU A 68 -0.29 -0.61 3.56
N LEU A 69 0.44 0.20 2.80
CA LEU A 69 -0.05 1.38 2.10
C LEU A 69 -0.43 1.02 0.66
N SER A 70 -1.72 1.15 0.34
CA SER A 70 -2.28 0.99 -1.00
C SER A 70 -2.32 2.34 -1.71
N LEU A 71 -1.64 2.44 -2.84
CA LEU A 71 -1.58 3.63 -3.69
C LEU A 71 -2.49 3.46 -4.90
N GLY A 72 -3.74 3.94 -4.78
CA GLY A 72 -4.77 3.76 -5.80
C GLY A 72 -6.19 3.83 -5.24
N GLY A 73 -7.17 3.47 -6.05
CA GLY A 73 -8.58 3.44 -5.64
C GLY A 73 -8.97 2.15 -4.92
N ASP A 74 -10.28 1.94 -4.76
CA ASP A 74 -10.85 0.77 -4.07
C ASP A 74 -10.39 -0.56 -4.67
N GLY A 75 -10.31 -0.67 -5.99
CA GLY A 75 -9.81 -1.90 -6.65
C GLY A 75 -8.37 -2.23 -6.27
N THR A 76 -7.51 -1.22 -6.14
CA THR A 76 -6.12 -1.40 -5.70
C THR A 76 -6.07 -1.85 -4.24
N LEU A 77 -6.92 -1.27 -3.38
CA LEU A 77 -7.02 -1.68 -1.99
C LEU A 77 -7.53 -3.13 -1.87
N LEU A 78 -8.52 -3.53 -2.67
CA LEU A 78 -9.01 -4.91 -2.69
C LEU A 78 -7.94 -5.93 -3.07
N ASP A 79 -7.05 -5.61 -4.00
CA ASP A 79 -5.94 -6.53 -4.35
C ASP A 79 -5.04 -6.83 -3.16
N THR A 80 -4.85 -5.85 -2.27
CA THR A 80 -4.01 -6.01 -1.09
C THR A 80 -4.55 -7.09 -0.15
N LEU A 81 -5.86 -7.38 -0.19
CA LEU A 81 -6.47 -8.45 0.61
C LEU A 81 -5.87 -9.83 0.26
N SER A 82 -5.48 -10.05 -0.99
CA SER A 82 -4.80 -11.28 -1.41
C SER A 82 -3.38 -11.43 -0.84
N LEU A 83 -2.78 -10.30 -0.44
CA LEU A 83 -1.44 -10.20 0.13
C LEU A 83 -1.48 -10.23 1.66
N VAL A 84 -2.38 -9.47 2.31
CA VAL A 84 -2.49 -9.42 3.77
C VAL A 84 -3.22 -10.64 4.33
N ARG A 85 -4.27 -11.13 3.68
CA ARG A 85 -5.07 -12.28 4.12
C ARG A 85 -5.45 -12.17 5.61
N ASP A 86 -5.18 -13.22 6.39
CA ASP A 86 -5.41 -13.34 7.83
C ASP A 86 -4.23 -12.83 8.69
N SER A 87 -3.26 -12.11 8.09
CA SER A 87 -2.07 -11.59 8.80
C SER A 87 -2.35 -10.51 9.84
N GLN A 88 -3.55 -9.92 9.82
CA GLN A 88 -3.92 -8.75 10.62
C GLN A 88 -3.06 -7.49 10.34
N ILE A 89 -2.25 -7.48 9.28
CA ILE A 89 -1.52 -6.28 8.84
C ILE A 89 -2.55 -5.21 8.43
N PRO A 90 -2.57 -4.03 9.09
CA PRO A 90 -3.47 -2.95 8.72
C PRO A 90 -3.22 -2.47 7.29
N VAL A 91 -4.30 -2.12 6.59
CA VAL A 91 -4.25 -1.56 5.24
C VAL A 91 -4.78 -0.13 5.25
N ILE A 92 -4.03 0.77 4.65
CA ILE A 92 -4.39 2.19 4.48
C ILE A 92 -4.35 2.53 2.99
N GLY A 93 -5.41 3.17 2.46
CA GLY A 93 -5.57 3.46 1.04
C GLY A 93 -5.51 4.95 0.73
N ILE A 94 -4.55 5.36 -0.10
CA ILE A 94 -4.45 6.71 -0.68
C ILE A 94 -5.02 6.69 -2.09
N ASN A 95 -6.10 7.45 -2.29
CA ASN A 95 -6.80 7.55 -3.56
C ASN A 95 -6.34 8.78 -4.35
N PHE A 96 -5.75 8.54 -5.53
CA PHE A 96 -5.29 9.59 -6.44
C PHE A 96 -6.37 10.14 -7.38
N GLY A 97 -7.53 9.48 -7.44
CA GLY A 97 -8.65 9.83 -8.28
C GLY A 97 -9.81 10.44 -7.48
N ARG A 98 -11.01 9.89 -7.69
CA ARG A 98 -12.21 10.27 -6.93
C ARG A 98 -12.27 9.44 -5.66
N LEU A 99 -12.63 10.09 -4.54
CA LEU A 99 -12.87 9.43 -3.26
C LEU A 99 -13.77 8.20 -3.43
N GLY A 100 -13.28 7.06 -2.93
CA GLY A 100 -13.96 5.78 -2.96
C GLY A 100 -14.56 5.44 -1.60
N PHE A 101 -15.07 4.22 -1.47
CA PHE A 101 -15.63 3.73 -0.20
C PHE A 101 -14.56 3.10 0.71
N LEU A 102 -13.49 2.56 0.13
CA LEU A 102 -12.44 1.84 0.87
C LEU A 102 -11.18 2.71 1.01
N ALA A 103 -10.73 3.32 -0.09
CA ALA A 103 -9.59 4.24 -0.09
C ALA A 103 -10.09 5.66 0.19
N SER A 104 -10.09 6.02 1.48
CA SER A 104 -10.70 7.25 1.99
C SER A 104 -9.76 8.45 2.03
N ILE A 105 -8.45 8.27 1.88
CA ILE A 105 -7.49 9.39 1.94
C ILE A 105 -7.35 10.01 0.56
N ASN A 106 -7.62 11.31 0.45
CA ASN A 106 -7.43 12.03 -0.80
C ASN A 106 -5.94 12.34 -1.04
N LYS A 107 -5.54 12.45 -2.31
CA LYS A 107 -4.18 12.90 -2.68
C LYS A 107 -3.75 14.23 -2.07
N ASN A 108 -4.70 15.11 -1.72
CA ASN A 108 -4.40 16.38 -1.07
C ASN A 108 -4.07 16.23 0.43
N GLU A 109 -4.26 15.04 1.01
CA GLU A 109 -4.10 14.75 2.44
C GLU A 109 -2.94 13.78 2.70
N ILE A 110 -2.10 13.52 1.69
CA ILE A 110 -0.99 12.55 1.76
C ILE A 110 -0.06 12.84 2.94
N ASP A 111 0.40 14.08 3.07
CA ASP A 111 1.37 14.45 4.11
C ASP A 111 0.77 14.28 5.51
N THR A 112 -0.46 14.75 5.71
CA THR A 112 -1.21 14.60 6.96
C THR A 112 -1.44 13.14 7.31
N ALA A 113 -1.82 12.32 6.33
CA ALA A 113 -2.09 10.90 6.55
C ALA A 113 -0.81 10.12 6.91
N ILE A 114 0.33 10.45 6.28
CA ILE A 114 1.61 9.81 6.59
C ILE A 114 2.11 10.25 7.97
N ASP A 115 2.00 11.53 8.31
CA ASP A 115 2.33 12.03 9.65
C ASP A 115 1.50 11.32 10.74
N ALA A 116 0.18 11.24 10.56
CA ALA A 116 -0.71 10.53 11.47
C ALA A 116 -0.37 9.03 11.57
N LEU A 117 -0.06 8.38 10.44
CA LEU A 117 0.33 6.97 10.40
C LEU A 117 1.59 6.71 11.23
N VAL A 118 2.63 7.53 11.06
CA VAL A 118 3.91 7.36 11.76
C VAL A 118 3.78 7.69 13.25
N LYS A 119 2.91 8.62 13.62
CA LYS A 119 2.61 8.96 15.02
C LYS A 119 1.67 7.97 15.71
N GLY A 120 1.05 7.06 14.96
CA GLY A 120 0.06 6.13 15.52
C GLY A 120 -1.32 6.77 15.75
N GLU A 121 -1.59 7.91 15.12
CA GLU A 121 -2.82 8.69 15.26
C GLU A 121 -3.89 8.20 14.28
N TYR A 122 -4.26 6.93 14.38
CA TYR A 122 -5.29 6.30 13.56
C TYR A 122 -6.13 5.29 14.35
N SER A 123 -7.32 5.00 13.85
CA SER A 123 -8.18 3.94 14.36
C SER A 123 -8.25 2.79 13.37
N LEU A 124 -8.34 1.55 13.87
CA LEU A 124 -8.52 0.38 13.02
C LEU A 124 -10.01 0.10 12.79
N ASP A 125 -10.40 0.02 11.52
CA ASP A 125 -11.70 -0.48 11.09
C ASP A 125 -11.60 -1.97 10.71
N LYS A 126 -12.29 -2.84 11.44
CA LYS A 126 -12.25 -4.29 11.21
C LYS A 126 -13.29 -4.68 10.18
N ARG A 127 -12.85 -5.30 9.08
CA ARG A 127 -13.73 -5.77 8.01
C ARG A 127 -13.74 -7.29 7.94
N GLY A 128 -14.94 -7.87 7.86
CA GLY A 128 -15.10 -9.30 7.63
C GLY A 128 -14.69 -9.67 6.20
N ILE A 129 -14.05 -10.83 6.06
CA ILE A 129 -13.72 -11.44 4.77
C ILE A 129 -14.46 -12.78 4.65
N LEU A 130 -14.77 -13.18 3.41
CA LEU A 130 -15.34 -14.49 3.13
C LEU A 130 -14.23 -15.47 2.72
N SER A 131 -14.26 -16.68 3.27
CA SER A 131 -13.44 -17.80 2.83
C SER A 131 -14.28 -18.74 1.95
N LEU A 132 -13.68 -19.25 0.88
CA LEU A 132 -14.27 -20.25 -0.01
C LEU A 132 -13.32 -21.42 -0.14
N GLU A 133 -13.83 -22.62 0.15
CA GLU A 133 -13.12 -23.88 -0.03
C GLU A 133 -13.87 -24.74 -1.05
N SER A 134 -13.15 -25.32 -2.01
CA SER A 134 -13.70 -26.22 -3.03
C SER A 134 -12.81 -27.44 -3.18
N LYS A 135 -13.43 -28.61 -3.37
CA LYS A 135 -12.72 -29.87 -3.67
C LYS A 135 -12.16 -29.89 -5.08
N SER A 136 -12.70 -29.06 -5.97
CA SER A 136 -12.24 -28.89 -7.34
C SER A 136 -11.49 -27.57 -7.44
N ASN A 137 -10.32 -27.56 -8.09
CA ASN A 137 -9.68 -26.31 -8.50
C ASN A 137 -10.55 -25.67 -9.58
N LEU A 138 -11.34 -24.66 -9.20
CA LEU A 138 -12.26 -23.95 -10.11
C LEU A 138 -11.62 -22.69 -10.72
N PHE A 139 -10.47 -22.26 -10.21
CA PHE A 139 -9.76 -21.06 -10.65
C PHE A 139 -8.29 -21.43 -10.82
N ASP A 140 -7.91 -21.76 -12.06
CA ASP A 140 -6.52 -21.89 -12.52
C ASP A 140 -6.01 -20.55 -13.07
#